data_AF-A0A1R0ZB43-F1
#
_entry.id   AF-A0A1R0ZB43-F1
#
_cell.length_a   1.000
_cell.length_b   1.000
_cell.length_c   1.000
_cell.angle_alpha   90.00
_cell.angle_beta   90.00
_cell.angle_gamma   90.00
#
_symmetry.space_group_name_H-M   'P 1'
#
loop_
_entity.id
_entity.type
_entity.pdbx_description
1 polymer ?
#
loop_
_entity_poly.entity_id
_entity_poly.type
_entity_poly.pdbx_seq_one_letter_code
_entity_poly.pdbx_strand_id
1 'polypeptide(L)'
;MYIVSQPKPLSDGQNQALAKEDVTVYPQGYLRFLRRFGEGTYRGWLNVQLPDAEVLKPFAEYGLWEHDENSPISEQQIGECIVIGTTVDGDFLAVHPQTARLLWLPRHAEHVKAISLQAREQEDEGMYALVLDEIYRQVYGISQGESIYYEPWTGTRSHLFLRLPQGQDQLTLPELADLCQNEFPPDLSIENAYACFLFYRQLGGYVRLNYAYQQEVAVFFEQDAGQAFEVMEQWLLSKGCEAISENNR
;
A
#
# COMPACT_ATOMS: atom_id res chain seq x y z
N MET A 1 -12.23 3.90 -6.32
CA MET A 1 -11.16 3.10 -5.69
C MET A 1 -11.71 1.72 -5.36
N TYR A 2 -10.99 0.67 -5.74
CA TYR A 2 -11.28 -0.71 -5.33
C TYR A 2 -10.72 -0.95 -3.90
N ILE A 3 -11.48 -1.58 -3.02
CA ILE A 3 -10.99 -1.98 -1.68
C ILE A 3 -10.82 -3.49 -1.68
N VAL A 4 -9.62 -3.96 -1.35
CA VAL A 4 -9.23 -5.37 -1.51
C VAL A 4 -9.95 -6.29 -0.52
N SER A 5 -10.12 -5.85 0.73
CA SER A 5 -10.84 -6.59 1.78
C SER A 5 -11.79 -5.69 2.56
N GLN A 6 -12.52 -6.25 3.52
CA GLN A 6 -13.37 -5.44 4.39
C GLN A 6 -12.49 -4.40 5.11
N PRO A 7 -12.84 -3.11 5.05
CA PRO A 7 -12.08 -2.10 5.76
C PRO A 7 -12.11 -2.37 7.27
N LYS A 8 -11.06 -1.89 7.96
CA LYS A 8 -10.98 -1.94 9.42
C LYS A 8 -10.98 -0.51 9.97
N PRO A 9 -12.16 0.14 10.07
CA PRO A 9 -12.28 1.46 10.65
C PRO A 9 -11.59 1.57 12.00
N LEU A 10 -11.13 2.77 12.33
CA LEU A 10 -10.58 3.04 13.65
C LEU A 10 -11.63 2.78 14.74
N SER A 11 -11.16 2.17 15.84
CA SER A 11 -11.96 2.03 17.05
C SER A 11 -12.32 3.39 17.65
N ASP A 12 -13.35 3.44 18.50
CA ASP A 12 -13.74 4.67 19.21
C ASP A 12 -12.59 5.27 20.02
N GLY A 13 -11.75 4.44 20.63
CA GLY A 13 -10.57 4.90 21.36
C GLY A 13 -9.55 5.60 20.45
N GLN A 14 -9.28 5.04 19.27
CA GLN A 14 -8.39 5.64 18.28
C GLN A 14 -8.99 6.94 17.71
N ASN A 15 -10.29 6.97 17.45
CA ASN A 15 -10.99 8.18 17.01
C ASN A 15 -10.92 9.29 18.05
N GLN A 16 -11.07 8.95 19.34
CA GLN A 16 -10.94 9.90 20.44
C GLN A 16 -9.51 10.40 20.61
N ALA A 17 -8.50 9.54 20.42
CA ALA A 17 -7.10 9.94 20.46
C ALA A 17 -6.80 10.95 19.34
N LEU A 18 -7.17 10.64 18.09
CA LEU A 18 -7.01 11.56 16.95
C LEU A 18 -7.79 12.87 17.10
N ALA A 19 -8.93 12.85 17.81
CA ALA A 19 -9.70 14.07 18.07
C ALA A 19 -9.10 14.96 19.17
N LYS A 20 -8.25 14.40 20.04
CA LYS A 20 -7.51 15.14 21.07
C LYS A 20 -6.24 15.79 20.52
N GLU A 21 -5.69 15.21 19.47
CA GLU A 21 -4.62 15.84 18.71
C GLU A 21 -5.15 17.07 17.98
N ASP A 22 -4.27 18.02 17.70
CA ASP A 22 -4.66 19.23 16.99
C ASP A 22 -5.02 18.88 15.54
N VAL A 23 -6.33 18.72 15.29
CA VAL A 23 -6.91 18.35 13.99
C VAL A 23 -6.47 19.33 12.88
N THR A 24 -5.99 20.53 13.22
CA THR A 24 -5.49 21.50 12.24
C THR A 24 -4.12 21.15 11.65
N VAL A 25 -3.36 20.25 12.29
CA VAL A 25 -2.04 19.82 11.83
C VAL A 25 -2.13 18.82 10.67
N TYR A 26 -3.19 18.02 10.64
CA TYR A 26 -3.34 16.94 9.65
C TYR A 26 -4.20 17.34 8.45
N PRO A 27 -3.87 16.84 7.24
CA PRO A 27 -4.77 16.92 6.10
C PRO A 27 -6.13 16.31 6.44
N GLN A 28 -7.22 17.04 6.19
CA GLN A 28 -8.56 16.55 6.56
C GLN A 28 -8.97 15.31 5.76
N GLY A 29 -8.50 15.21 4.50
CA GLY A 29 -8.69 14.03 3.67
C GLY A 29 -8.07 12.78 4.31
N TYR A 30 -6.87 12.90 4.86
CA TYR A 30 -6.18 11.80 5.56
C TYR A 30 -6.97 11.31 6.77
N LEU A 31 -7.42 12.21 7.64
CA LEU A 31 -8.18 11.82 8.84
C LEU A 31 -9.49 11.11 8.49
N ARG A 32 -10.25 11.63 7.50
CA ARG A 32 -11.48 10.95 7.05
C ARG A 32 -11.19 9.58 6.45
N PHE A 33 -10.15 9.50 5.61
CA PHE A 33 -9.74 8.26 4.97
C PHE A 33 -9.38 7.19 6.01
N LEU A 34 -8.57 7.55 7.02
CA LEU A 34 -8.16 6.63 8.07
C LEU A 34 -9.35 6.17 8.94
N ARG A 35 -10.26 7.08 9.29
CA ARG A 35 -11.49 6.74 10.03
C ARG A 35 -12.37 5.74 9.27
N ARG A 36 -12.44 5.88 7.95
CA ARG A 36 -13.30 5.06 7.09
C ARG A 36 -12.69 3.71 6.77
N PHE A 37 -11.42 3.69 6.39
CA PHE A 37 -10.78 2.50 5.85
C PHE A 37 -9.78 1.82 6.80
N GLY A 38 -9.32 2.53 7.83
CA GLY A 38 -8.22 2.12 8.68
C GLY A 38 -6.87 2.28 8.01
N GLU A 39 -5.83 1.81 8.69
CA GLU A 39 -4.48 1.70 8.13
C GLU A 39 -4.45 0.70 6.97
N GLY A 40 -3.50 0.85 6.07
CA GLY A 40 -3.47 0.05 4.85
C GLY A 40 -2.45 0.51 3.83
N THR A 41 -2.35 -0.22 2.73
CA THR A 41 -1.44 0.09 1.63
C THR A 41 -2.22 0.61 0.42
N TYR A 42 -1.89 1.81 -0.02
CA TYR A 42 -2.41 2.43 -1.23
C TYR A 42 -1.57 2.02 -2.44
N ARG A 43 -2.22 1.33 -3.38
CA ARG A 43 -1.65 0.90 -4.67
C ARG A 43 -0.27 0.21 -4.57
N GLY A 44 -0.02 -0.48 -3.46
CA GLY A 44 1.24 -1.17 -3.20
C GLY A 44 2.47 -0.28 -2.95
N TRP A 45 2.38 1.06 -2.98
CA TRP A 45 3.56 1.93 -2.88
C TRP A 45 3.62 2.75 -1.59
N LEU A 46 2.47 3.18 -1.04
CA LEU A 46 2.39 3.98 0.18
C LEU A 46 1.54 3.30 1.24
N ASN A 47 2.08 3.16 2.44
CA ASN A 47 1.32 2.78 3.62
C ASN A 47 0.72 4.02 4.25
N VAL A 48 -0.61 4.02 4.40
CA VAL A 48 -1.35 5.00 5.19
C VAL A 48 -1.47 4.45 6.61
N GLN A 49 -0.93 5.18 7.58
CA GLN A 49 -0.74 4.68 8.96
C GLN A 49 -1.37 5.66 9.95
N LEU A 50 -1.51 5.25 11.21
CA LEU A 50 -1.79 6.20 12.30
C LEU A 50 -0.63 7.20 12.46
N PRO A 51 -0.90 8.42 12.95
CA PRO A 51 0.16 9.39 13.20
C PRO A 51 1.16 8.85 14.23
N ASP A 52 2.45 8.93 13.91
CA ASP A 52 3.54 8.49 14.78
C ASP A 52 4.61 9.58 14.89
N ALA A 53 4.71 10.18 16.08
CA ALA A 53 5.68 11.22 16.41
C ALA A 53 7.03 10.67 16.89
N GLU A 54 7.16 9.36 17.09
CA GLU A 54 8.39 8.74 17.58
C GLU A 54 9.32 8.30 16.44
N VAL A 55 8.77 7.96 15.27
CA VAL A 55 9.53 7.41 14.13
C VAL A 55 10.68 8.32 13.72
N LEU A 56 10.46 9.64 13.64
CA LEU A 56 11.47 10.58 13.15
C LEU A 56 12.43 11.13 14.21
N LYS A 57 12.14 10.93 15.50
CA LYS A 57 12.99 11.44 16.60
C LYS A 57 14.44 10.99 16.52
N PRO A 58 14.75 9.71 16.26
CA PRO A 58 16.14 9.30 16.15
C PRO A 58 16.87 10.07 15.07
N PHE A 59 16.22 10.38 13.95
CA PHE A 59 16.83 10.91 12.73
C PHE A 59 17.26 12.38 12.81
N ALA A 60 16.78 13.14 13.81
CA ALA A 60 17.13 14.55 14.00
C ALA A 60 18.62 14.79 14.32
N GLU A 61 19.37 13.74 14.68
CA GLU A 61 20.79 13.83 15.06
C GLU A 61 21.71 13.05 14.11
N TYR A 62 21.18 12.39 13.07
CA TYR A 62 21.98 11.54 12.17
C TYR A 62 22.55 12.29 10.97
N GLY A 63 22.07 13.51 10.65
CA GLY A 63 22.47 14.23 9.45
C GLY A 63 22.15 13.48 8.15
N LEU A 64 21.00 12.79 8.08
CA LEU A 64 20.60 12.04 6.89
C LEU A 64 20.22 12.92 5.70
N TRP A 65 19.75 14.13 5.95
CA TRP A 65 19.35 15.09 4.92
C TRP A 65 20.17 16.37 5.04
N GLU A 66 20.45 16.98 3.90
CA GLU A 66 21.09 18.28 3.80
C GLU A 66 20.08 19.39 4.06
N HIS A 67 20.52 20.43 4.77
CA HIS A 67 19.70 21.61 5.07
C HIS A 67 20.38 22.88 4.57
N ASP A 68 19.65 23.62 3.76
CA ASP A 68 20.05 24.90 3.16
C ASP A 68 18.98 25.99 3.42
N GLU A 69 19.18 27.17 2.83
CA GLU A 69 18.26 28.31 2.97
C GLU A 69 16.86 28.04 2.39
N ASN A 70 16.72 27.04 1.50
CA ASN A 70 15.47 26.67 0.84
C ASN A 70 14.76 25.50 1.53
N SER A 71 15.38 24.92 2.54
CA SER A 71 14.86 23.73 3.20
C SER A 71 13.57 24.05 3.96
N PRO A 72 12.55 23.18 3.87
CA PRO A 72 11.22 23.47 4.41
C PRO A 72 11.16 23.44 5.94
N ILE A 73 12.13 22.78 6.57
CA ILE A 73 12.35 22.64 8.01
C ILE A 73 13.86 22.55 8.29
N SER A 74 14.25 22.85 9.53
CA SER A 74 15.61 22.60 10.01
C SER A 74 15.82 21.12 10.37
N GLU A 75 17.09 20.74 10.59
CA GLU A 75 17.44 19.38 11.00
C GLU A 75 16.81 18.98 12.34
N GLN A 76 16.85 19.88 13.33
CA GLN A 76 16.24 19.65 14.64
C GLN A 76 14.72 19.44 14.55
N GLN A 77 14.07 20.12 13.60
CA GLN A 77 12.63 20.01 13.35
C GLN A 77 12.21 18.67 12.75
N ILE A 78 13.15 17.85 12.24
CA ILE A 78 12.84 16.49 11.79
C ILE A 78 12.27 15.65 12.94
N GLY A 79 12.85 15.77 14.14
CA GLY A 79 12.40 15.02 15.31
C GLY A 79 11.04 15.47 15.86
N GLU A 80 10.52 16.61 15.39
CA GLU A 80 9.19 17.12 15.72
C GLU A 80 8.12 16.67 14.72
N CYS A 81 8.52 16.08 13.58
CA CYS A 81 7.61 15.66 12.54
C CYS A 81 6.83 14.41 12.96
N ILE A 82 5.55 14.39 12.58
CA ILE A 82 4.64 13.27 12.81
C ILE A 82 4.47 12.52 11.49
N VAL A 83 4.92 11.27 11.45
CA VAL A 83 4.78 10.39 10.27
C VAL A 83 3.34 9.95 10.14
N ILE A 84 2.77 10.11 8.95
CA ILE A 84 1.41 9.67 8.61
C ILE A 84 1.38 8.63 7.49
N GLY A 85 2.54 8.38 6.86
CA GLY A 85 2.69 7.28 5.92
C GLY A 85 4.15 6.99 5.58
N THR A 86 4.37 5.80 5.03
CA THR A 86 5.70 5.30 4.63
C THR A 86 5.63 4.63 3.28
N THR A 87 6.65 4.79 2.44
CA THR A 87 6.72 4.02 1.19
C THR A 87 7.31 2.64 1.41
N VAL A 88 7.08 1.74 0.46
CA VAL A 88 7.78 0.44 0.40
C VAL A 88 9.30 0.58 0.25
N ASP A 89 9.75 1.71 -0.31
CA ASP A 89 11.17 2.03 -0.46
C ASP A 89 11.78 2.64 0.82
N GLY A 90 10.96 3.01 1.80
CA GLY A 90 11.39 3.54 3.10
C GLY A 90 11.45 5.07 3.19
N ASP A 91 10.76 5.79 2.30
CA ASP A 91 10.53 7.23 2.43
C ASP A 91 9.44 7.51 3.46
N PHE A 92 9.48 8.68 4.08
CA PHE A 92 8.45 9.13 5.02
C PHE A 92 7.59 10.24 4.44
N LEU A 93 6.27 10.12 4.63
CA LEU A 93 5.32 11.20 4.50
C LEU A 93 4.94 11.68 5.90
N ALA A 94 5.25 12.93 6.21
CA ALA A 94 5.09 13.47 7.55
C ALA A 94 4.46 14.87 7.55
N VAL A 95 3.93 15.27 8.70
CA VAL A 95 3.47 16.65 8.95
C VAL A 95 4.28 17.26 10.07
N HIS A 96 4.57 18.56 9.97
CA HIS A 96 5.24 19.28 11.06
C HIS A 96 4.22 20.11 11.86
N PRO A 97 4.05 19.89 13.18
CA PRO A 97 3.00 20.50 13.99
C PRO A 97 2.91 22.03 13.90
N GLN A 98 4.06 22.71 13.89
CA GLN A 98 4.10 24.17 13.92
C GLN A 98 3.91 24.83 12.56
N THR A 99 4.22 24.13 11.46
CA THR A 99 4.12 24.69 10.10
C THR A 99 2.90 24.18 9.36
N ALA A 100 2.26 23.12 9.87
CA ALA A 100 1.17 22.37 9.24
C ALA A 100 1.48 21.99 7.78
N ARG A 101 2.77 21.88 7.43
CA ARG A 101 3.22 21.50 6.09
C ARG A 101 3.29 19.99 5.99
N LEU A 102 2.78 19.46 4.88
CA LEU A 102 3.04 18.09 4.47
C LEU A 102 4.46 18.02 3.88
N LEU A 103 5.25 17.08 4.39
CA LEU A 103 6.67 16.91 4.09
C LEU A 103 6.93 15.52 3.56
N TRP A 104 7.84 15.44 2.60
CA TRP A 104 8.40 14.22 2.07
C TRP A 104 9.87 14.11 2.47
N LEU A 105 10.22 13.06 3.21
CA LEU A 105 11.57 12.77 3.64
C LEU A 105 12.07 11.54 2.88
N PRO A 106 12.78 11.72 1.76
CA PRO A 106 13.17 10.62 0.89
C PRO A 106 14.35 9.84 1.48
N ARG A 107 14.34 8.51 1.38
CA ARG A 107 15.47 7.66 1.78
C ARG A 107 16.66 7.80 0.83
N HIS A 108 16.38 8.00 -0.45
CA HIS A 108 17.37 7.96 -1.53
C HIS A 108 17.65 9.34 -2.15
N ALA A 109 17.33 10.42 -1.43
CA ALA A 109 17.66 11.78 -1.84
C ALA A 109 18.10 12.61 -0.64
N GLU A 110 18.92 13.62 -0.91
CA GLU A 110 19.59 14.41 0.13
C GLU A 110 18.66 15.47 0.76
N HIS A 111 17.57 15.87 0.10
CA HIS A 111 16.77 17.01 0.52
C HIS A 111 15.32 16.65 0.87
N VAL A 112 14.86 17.13 2.02
CA VAL A 112 13.44 17.10 2.42
C VAL A 112 12.63 18.05 1.53
N LYS A 113 11.46 17.60 1.08
CA LYS A 113 10.58 18.39 0.19
C LYS A 113 9.28 18.75 0.90
N ALA A 114 8.83 19.99 0.72
CA ALA A 114 7.44 20.32 1.03
C ALA A 114 6.53 19.84 -0.09
N ILE A 115 5.46 19.14 0.28
CA ILE A 115 4.42 18.73 -0.66
C ILE A 115 3.36 19.82 -0.69
N SER A 116 3.09 20.32 -1.90
CA SER A 116 1.99 21.26 -2.11
C SER A 116 0.72 20.49 -2.44
N LEU A 117 -0.24 20.53 -1.52
CA LEU A 117 -1.61 20.09 -1.79
C LEU A 117 -2.35 21.25 -2.44
N GLN A 118 -2.76 21.09 -3.70
CA GLN A 118 -3.70 22.04 -4.30
C GLN A 118 -5.00 22.01 -3.48
N ALA A 119 -5.68 23.16 -3.34
CA ALA A 119 -6.83 23.41 -2.44
C ALA A 119 -8.11 22.57 -2.68
N ARG A 120 -8.00 21.39 -3.29
CA ARG A 120 -9.07 20.44 -3.58
C ARG A 120 -9.50 19.58 -2.38
N GLU A 121 -8.93 19.77 -1.19
CA GLU A 121 -9.17 18.90 -0.02
C GLU A 121 -10.55 19.02 0.62
N GLN A 122 -11.41 19.95 0.18
CA GLN A 122 -12.50 20.39 1.02
C GLN A 122 -13.75 19.49 1.06
N GLU A 123 -14.03 18.60 0.10
CA GLU A 123 -15.40 18.05 0.03
C GLU A 123 -15.61 16.54 -0.18
N ASP A 124 -14.59 15.71 -0.43
CA ASP A 124 -14.84 14.26 -0.65
C ASP A 124 -13.69 13.35 -0.14
N GLU A 125 -14.03 12.17 0.39
CA GLU A 125 -13.13 11.11 0.85
C GLU A 125 -12.37 10.44 -0.32
N GLY A 126 -13.00 10.38 -1.51
CA GLY A 126 -12.33 9.98 -2.76
C GLY A 126 -11.16 10.90 -3.12
N MET A 127 -11.10 12.10 -2.54
CA MET A 127 -10.05 13.09 -2.79
C MET A 127 -8.72 12.74 -2.12
N TYR A 128 -8.71 11.97 -1.03
CA TYR A 128 -7.42 11.63 -0.42
C TYR A 128 -6.62 10.66 -1.29
N ALA A 129 -7.27 9.70 -1.95
CA ALA A 129 -6.63 8.87 -2.98
C ALA A 129 -6.05 9.73 -4.12
N LEU A 130 -6.77 10.77 -4.55
CA LEU A 130 -6.27 11.72 -5.55
C LEU A 130 -5.09 12.56 -5.03
N VAL A 131 -5.09 12.91 -3.74
CA VAL A 131 -3.95 13.54 -3.07
C VAL A 131 -2.74 12.60 -3.08
N LEU A 132 -2.92 11.32 -2.80
CA LEU A 132 -1.85 10.33 -2.87
C LEU A 132 -1.31 10.17 -4.31
N ASP A 133 -2.18 10.15 -5.32
CA ASP A 133 -1.76 10.12 -6.73
C ASP A 133 -0.98 11.40 -7.11
N GLU A 134 -1.38 12.55 -6.59
CA GLU A 134 -0.69 13.83 -6.82
C GLU A 134 0.67 13.86 -6.12
N ILE A 135 0.77 13.35 -4.89
CA ILE A 135 2.05 13.14 -4.18
C ILE A 135 2.96 12.25 -5.03
N TYR A 136 2.44 11.10 -5.50
CA TYR A 136 3.19 10.19 -6.34
C TYR A 136 3.74 10.90 -7.58
N ARG A 137 2.89 11.66 -8.27
CA ARG A 137 3.29 12.44 -9.46
C ARG A 137 4.35 13.49 -9.14
N GLN A 138 4.25 14.19 -8.00
CA GLN A 138 5.25 15.18 -7.57
C GLN A 138 6.60 14.52 -7.22
N VAL A 139 6.58 13.35 -6.57
CA VAL A 139 7.79 12.66 -6.11
C VAL A 139 8.49 11.92 -7.24
N TYR A 140 7.76 11.16 -8.05
CA TYR A 140 8.31 10.27 -9.06
C TYR A 140 8.24 10.83 -10.48
N GLY A 141 7.56 11.97 -10.70
CA GLY A 141 7.48 12.65 -12.00
C GLY A 141 6.60 11.94 -13.04
N ILE A 142 5.93 10.86 -12.66
CA ILE A 142 5.10 10.03 -13.54
C ILE A 142 3.68 9.98 -12.98
N SER A 143 2.67 10.18 -13.82
CA SER A 143 1.29 9.86 -13.45
C SER A 143 1.09 8.35 -13.57
N GLN A 144 0.68 7.67 -12.49
CA GLN A 144 0.26 6.28 -12.64
C GLN A 144 -1.05 6.23 -13.43
N GLY A 145 -1.01 5.60 -14.61
CA GLY A 145 -2.21 5.30 -15.41
C GLY A 145 -2.97 4.07 -14.92
N GLU A 146 -2.56 3.47 -13.80
CA GLU A 146 -3.10 2.19 -13.33
C GLU A 146 -4.36 2.35 -12.47
N SER A 147 -4.98 1.22 -12.19
CA SER A 147 -6.17 1.09 -11.34
C SER A 147 -5.92 1.55 -9.90
N ILE A 148 -6.86 2.31 -9.35
CA ILE A 148 -6.81 2.81 -7.97
C ILE A 148 -7.37 1.74 -7.02
N TYR A 149 -6.52 1.20 -6.15
CA TYR A 149 -6.91 0.24 -5.12
C TYR A 149 -6.27 0.51 -3.75
N TYR A 150 -6.91 0.02 -2.69
CA TYR A 150 -6.46 0.11 -1.31
C TYR A 150 -6.56 -1.24 -0.60
N GLU A 151 -5.53 -1.57 0.17
CA GLU A 151 -5.37 -2.81 0.92
C GLU A 151 -5.40 -2.54 2.43
N PRO A 152 -6.57 -2.65 3.09
CA PRO A 152 -6.67 -2.47 4.54
C PRO A 152 -5.78 -3.46 5.30
N TRP A 153 -5.16 -2.98 6.38
CA TRP A 153 -4.40 -3.81 7.31
C TRP A 153 -5.32 -4.41 8.38
N THR A 154 -6.00 -5.49 7.99
CA THR A 154 -6.95 -6.20 8.85
C THR A 154 -6.25 -6.92 10.01
N GLY A 155 -5.02 -7.40 9.78
CA GLY A 155 -4.27 -8.27 10.69
C GLY A 155 -4.66 -9.76 10.56
N THR A 156 -5.56 -10.08 9.64
CA THR A 156 -6.07 -11.45 9.38
C THR A 156 -5.64 -11.99 8.02
N ARG A 157 -4.89 -11.21 7.24
CA ARG A 157 -4.39 -11.64 5.94
C ARG A 157 -3.38 -12.77 6.08
N SER A 158 -3.56 -13.80 5.27
CA SER A 158 -2.66 -14.93 5.09
C SER A 158 -2.24 -15.03 3.62
N HIS A 159 -1.30 -15.94 3.34
CA HIS A 159 -0.85 -16.23 2.00
C HIS A 159 -0.53 -17.71 1.82
N LEU A 160 -0.67 -18.18 0.58
CA LEU A 160 -0.19 -19.47 0.11
C LEU A 160 0.73 -19.25 -1.08
N PHE A 161 1.95 -19.77 -1.02
CA PHE A 161 2.87 -19.80 -2.16
C PHE A 161 2.82 -21.16 -2.84
N LEU A 162 2.60 -21.12 -4.14
CA LEU A 162 2.63 -22.26 -5.03
C LEU A 162 3.71 -22.05 -6.09
N ARG A 163 4.17 -23.16 -6.65
CA ARG A 163 5.10 -23.19 -7.76
C ARG A 163 4.42 -23.81 -8.97
N LEU A 164 4.45 -23.14 -10.11
CA LEU A 164 4.16 -23.73 -11.41
C LEU A 164 5.48 -24.25 -12.00
N PRO A 165 5.68 -25.58 -12.13
CA PRO A 165 6.86 -26.12 -12.76
C PRO A 165 7.02 -25.62 -14.20
N GLN A 166 8.28 -25.56 -14.65
CA GLN A 166 8.60 -25.26 -16.05
C GLN A 166 8.99 -26.52 -16.79
N GLY A 167 8.51 -26.64 -18.03
CA GLY A 167 8.80 -27.78 -18.88
C GLY A 167 8.26 -27.57 -20.29
N GLN A 168 8.75 -28.38 -21.21
CA GLN A 168 8.20 -28.47 -22.56
C GLN A 168 6.76 -29.00 -22.45
N ASP A 169 5.79 -28.34 -23.10
CA ASP A 169 4.34 -28.63 -23.05
C ASP A 169 3.63 -28.33 -21.71
N GLN A 170 4.26 -27.55 -20.81
CA GLN A 170 3.61 -27.07 -19.58
C GLN A 170 3.05 -25.65 -19.74
N LEU A 171 2.00 -25.34 -18.97
CA LEU A 171 1.43 -23.99 -18.90
C LEU A 171 2.47 -22.97 -18.44
N THR A 172 2.46 -21.80 -19.06
CA THR A 172 3.19 -20.63 -18.61
C THR A 172 2.33 -19.81 -17.63
N LEU A 173 2.96 -18.93 -16.83
CA LEU A 173 2.21 -18.06 -15.91
C LEU A 173 1.23 -17.11 -16.65
N PRO A 174 1.55 -16.50 -17.80
CA PRO A 174 0.57 -15.74 -18.56
C PRO A 174 -0.63 -16.57 -19.00
N GLU A 175 -0.41 -17.78 -19.52
CA GLU A 175 -1.51 -18.69 -19.90
C GLU A 175 -2.36 -19.10 -18.68
N LEU A 176 -1.72 -19.34 -17.52
CA LEU A 176 -2.43 -19.61 -16.28
C LEU A 176 -3.26 -18.40 -15.83
N ALA A 177 -2.73 -17.18 -15.97
CA ALA A 177 -3.47 -15.95 -15.65
C ALA A 177 -4.70 -15.80 -16.54
N ASP A 178 -4.58 -16.04 -17.84
CA ASP A 178 -5.70 -16.00 -18.79
C ASP A 178 -6.77 -17.04 -18.45
N LEU A 179 -6.36 -18.28 -18.14
CA LEU A 179 -7.28 -19.32 -17.70
C LEU A 179 -7.99 -18.93 -16.40
N CYS A 180 -7.26 -18.35 -15.45
CA CYS A 180 -7.81 -17.92 -14.17
C CYS A 180 -8.86 -16.83 -14.39
N GLN A 181 -8.55 -15.81 -15.19
CA GLN A 181 -9.48 -14.72 -15.51
C GLN A 181 -10.75 -15.21 -16.22
N ASN A 182 -10.65 -16.23 -17.06
CA ASN A 182 -11.81 -16.79 -17.78
C ASN A 182 -12.72 -17.64 -16.87
N GLU A 183 -12.13 -18.47 -16.01
CA GLU A 183 -12.88 -19.36 -15.11
C GLU A 183 -13.38 -18.62 -13.86
N PHE A 184 -12.59 -17.68 -13.36
CA PHE A 184 -12.88 -16.81 -12.22
C PHE A 184 -12.63 -15.35 -12.62
N PRO A 185 -13.62 -14.66 -13.20
CA PRO A 185 -13.48 -13.24 -13.53
C PRO A 185 -13.15 -12.41 -12.28
N PRO A 186 -12.01 -11.70 -12.24
CA PRO A 186 -11.62 -10.90 -11.08
C PRO A 186 -12.44 -9.62 -10.98
N ASP A 187 -12.59 -9.09 -9.77
CA ASP A 187 -13.20 -7.77 -9.56
C ASP A 187 -12.28 -6.64 -10.06
N LEU A 188 -10.98 -6.87 -10.05
CA LEU A 188 -9.96 -5.99 -10.60
C LEU A 188 -8.77 -6.82 -11.11
N SER A 189 -8.23 -6.46 -12.27
CA SER A 189 -7.00 -7.05 -12.81
C SER A 189 -5.96 -5.94 -13.01
N ILE A 190 -4.73 -6.20 -12.57
CA ILE A 190 -3.57 -5.33 -12.79
C ILE A 190 -2.43 -6.20 -13.30
N GLU A 191 -1.95 -5.89 -14.50
CA GLU A 191 -0.91 -6.67 -15.15
C GLU A 191 0.16 -5.75 -15.74
N ASN A 192 1.42 -6.14 -15.56
CA ASN A 192 2.57 -5.49 -16.15
C ASN A 192 3.59 -6.53 -16.61
N ALA A 193 4.75 -6.09 -17.09
CA ALA A 193 5.78 -6.97 -17.62
C ALA A 193 6.36 -7.96 -16.58
N TYR A 194 6.13 -7.75 -15.29
CA TYR A 194 6.74 -8.49 -14.19
C TYR A 194 5.75 -9.31 -13.37
N ALA A 195 4.46 -8.95 -13.36
CA ALA A 195 3.45 -9.66 -12.59
C ALA A 195 2.03 -9.40 -13.10
N CYS A 196 1.14 -10.33 -12.77
CA CYS A 196 -0.31 -10.17 -12.87
C CYS A 196 -0.96 -10.35 -11.50
N PHE A 197 -1.85 -9.44 -11.13
CA PHE A 197 -2.62 -9.42 -9.90
C PHE A 197 -4.11 -9.49 -10.24
N LEU A 198 -4.74 -10.58 -9.81
CA LEU A 198 -6.16 -10.85 -10.01
C LEU A 198 -6.86 -10.71 -8.66
N PHE A 199 -7.58 -9.60 -8.44
CA PHE A 199 -8.22 -9.29 -7.17
C PHE A 199 -9.63 -9.85 -7.08
N TYR A 200 -9.95 -10.40 -5.91
CA TYR A 200 -11.25 -11.01 -5.62
C TYR A 200 -11.75 -10.56 -4.25
N ARG A 201 -12.91 -9.91 -4.21
CA ARG A 201 -13.56 -9.48 -2.96
C ARG A 201 -13.89 -10.65 -2.05
N GLN A 202 -14.26 -11.79 -2.63
CA GLN A 202 -14.58 -13.01 -1.88
C GLN A 202 -13.37 -13.60 -1.17
N LEU A 203 -12.15 -13.34 -1.66
CA LEU A 203 -10.91 -13.71 -0.97
C LEU A 203 -10.48 -12.66 0.06
N GLY A 204 -10.99 -11.42 -0.05
CA GLY A 204 -10.37 -10.28 0.62
C GLY A 204 -8.91 -10.07 0.18
N GLY A 205 -8.60 -10.39 -1.08
CA GLY A 205 -7.23 -10.54 -1.53
C GLY A 205 -7.10 -10.71 -3.04
N TYR A 206 -6.05 -11.40 -3.46
CA TYR A 206 -5.72 -11.56 -4.87
C TYR A 206 -4.84 -12.78 -5.13
N VAL A 207 -4.88 -13.25 -6.37
CA VAL A 207 -3.88 -14.17 -6.93
C VAL A 207 -2.80 -13.34 -7.62
N ARG A 208 -1.53 -13.56 -7.26
CA ARG A 208 -0.36 -12.97 -7.89
C ARG A 208 0.37 -14.02 -8.70
N LEU A 209 0.58 -13.74 -9.98
CA LEU A 209 1.45 -14.53 -10.85
C LEU A 209 2.72 -13.72 -11.11
N ASN A 210 3.87 -14.24 -10.68
CA ASN A 210 5.15 -13.52 -10.73
C ASN A 210 5.89 -13.85 -12.03
N TYR A 211 5.66 -13.04 -13.07
CA TYR A 211 6.28 -13.23 -14.39
C TYR A 211 7.80 -13.04 -14.38
N ALA A 212 8.34 -12.26 -13.44
CA ALA A 212 9.79 -12.11 -13.30
C ALA A 212 10.47 -13.41 -12.84
N TYR A 213 9.86 -14.12 -11.88
CA TYR A 213 10.36 -15.41 -11.40
C TYR A 213 9.84 -16.61 -12.20
N GLN A 214 8.83 -16.39 -13.05
CA GLN A 214 8.22 -17.32 -14.01
C GLN A 214 7.62 -18.62 -13.45
N GLN A 215 7.78 -18.90 -12.16
CA GLN A 215 7.27 -20.12 -11.51
C GLN A 215 6.43 -19.83 -10.29
N GLU A 216 6.47 -18.63 -9.71
CA GLU A 216 5.78 -18.36 -8.46
C GLU A 216 4.35 -17.88 -8.70
N VAL A 217 3.42 -18.55 -8.03
CA VAL A 217 2.03 -18.15 -7.88
C VAL A 217 1.78 -17.95 -6.38
N ALA A 218 1.13 -16.85 -6.00
CA ALA A 218 0.77 -16.60 -4.61
C ALA A 218 -0.72 -16.28 -4.51
N VAL A 219 -1.40 -16.87 -3.54
CA VAL A 219 -2.77 -16.51 -3.18
C VAL A 219 -2.73 -15.75 -1.87
N PHE A 220 -3.12 -14.48 -1.90
CA PHE A 220 -3.31 -13.65 -0.71
C PHE A 220 -4.80 -13.62 -0.38
N PHE A 221 -5.15 -13.85 0.88
CA PHE A 221 -6.54 -13.98 1.31
C PHE A 221 -6.71 -13.60 2.79
N GLU A 222 -7.91 -13.23 3.20
CA GLU A 222 -8.26 -13.09 4.61
C GLU A 222 -8.56 -14.47 5.22
N GLN A 223 -8.19 -14.70 6.48
CA GLN A 223 -8.40 -16.00 7.15
C GLN A 223 -9.87 -16.48 7.16
N ASP A 224 -10.84 -15.56 7.05
CA ASP A 224 -12.26 -15.87 6.97
C ASP A 224 -12.78 -16.11 5.54
N ALA A 225 -11.92 -16.02 4.51
CA ALA A 225 -12.28 -16.31 3.12
C ALA A 225 -12.73 -17.77 2.90
N GLY A 226 -12.33 -18.68 3.79
CA GLY A 226 -12.82 -20.07 3.88
C GLY A 226 -12.95 -20.77 2.52
N GLN A 227 -14.20 -20.95 2.08
CA GLN A 227 -14.53 -21.66 0.84
C GLN A 227 -13.93 -21.01 -0.43
N ALA A 228 -13.86 -19.67 -0.50
CA ALA A 228 -13.33 -19.00 -1.68
C ALA A 228 -11.85 -19.31 -1.87
N PHE A 229 -11.09 -19.37 -0.77
CA PHE A 229 -9.68 -19.76 -0.78
C PHE A 229 -9.52 -21.24 -1.19
N GLU A 230 -10.29 -22.15 -0.59
CA GLU A 230 -10.21 -23.59 -0.91
C GLU A 230 -10.48 -23.86 -2.39
N VAL A 231 -11.49 -23.20 -2.98
CA VAL A 231 -11.81 -23.33 -4.42
C VAL A 231 -10.64 -22.85 -5.27
N MET A 232 -10.06 -21.70 -4.94
CA MET A 232 -8.93 -21.14 -5.69
C MET A 232 -7.68 -22.01 -5.58
N GLU A 233 -7.36 -22.50 -4.38
CA GLU A 233 -6.24 -23.41 -4.13
C GLU A 233 -6.39 -24.70 -4.94
N GLN A 234 -7.53 -25.40 -4.80
CA GLN A 234 -7.77 -26.65 -5.51
C GLN A 234 -7.73 -26.46 -7.03
N TRP A 235 -8.24 -25.33 -7.53
CA TRP A 235 -8.17 -25.00 -8.94
C TRP A 235 -6.72 -24.84 -9.40
N LEU A 236 -5.90 -24.05 -8.70
CA LEU A 236 -4.49 -23.85 -9.04
C LEU A 236 -3.72 -25.18 -9.04
N LEU A 237 -3.92 -26.02 -8.02
CA LEU A 237 -3.34 -27.37 -7.96
C LEU A 237 -3.77 -28.23 -9.16
N SER A 238 -5.04 -28.14 -9.59
CA SER A 238 -5.55 -28.87 -10.75
C SER A 238 -4.93 -28.41 -12.09
N LYS A 239 -4.39 -27.18 -12.14
CA LYS A 239 -3.65 -26.64 -13.31
C LYS A 239 -2.16 -26.95 -13.27
N GLY A 240 -1.71 -27.74 -12.30
CA GLY A 240 -0.31 -28.17 -12.19
C GLY A 240 0.55 -27.32 -11.28
N CYS A 241 -0.02 -26.41 -10.49
CA CYS A 241 0.72 -25.77 -9.42
C CYS A 241 1.00 -26.78 -8.28
N GLU A 242 2.12 -26.59 -7.59
CA GLU A 242 2.59 -27.43 -6.50
C GLU A 242 2.79 -26.56 -5.25
N ALA A 243 2.35 -27.06 -4.08
CA ALA A 243 2.64 -26.39 -2.82
C ALA A 243 4.14 -26.45 -2.50
N ILE A 244 4.71 -25.31 -2.09
CA ILE A 244 6.10 -25.26 -1.67
C ILE A 244 6.18 -25.81 -0.25
N SER A 245 6.59 -27.07 -0.10
CA SER A 245 6.88 -27.67 1.21
C SER A 245 8.01 -26.91 1.91
N GLU A 246 7.85 -26.57 3.19
CA GLU A 246 8.84 -25.82 4.01
C GLU A 246 10.23 -26.50 4.14
N ASN A 247 10.43 -27.71 3.60
CA ASN A 247 11.68 -28.47 3.72
C ASN A 247 12.80 -28.05 2.75
N ASN A 248 12.63 -26.99 1.94
CA ASN A 248 13.64 -26.52 0.99
C ASN A 248 13.94 -25.01 1.12
N ARG A 249 14.07 -24.50 2.36
CA ARG A 249 14.74 -23.21 2.63
C ARG A 249 16.10 -23.44 3.24
#